data_AF-A0A255PW00-F1
#
_entry.id   AF-A0A255PW00-F1
#
_cell.length_a   1.000
_cell.length_b   1.000
_cell.length_c   1.000
_cell.angle_alpha   90.00
_cell.angle_beta   90.00
_cell.angle_gamma   90.00
#
_symmetry.space_group_name_H-M   'P 1'
#
loop_
_entity.id
_entity.type
_entity.pdbx_description
1 polymer ?
#
loop_
_entity_poly.entity_id
_entity_poly.type
_entity_poly.pdbx_seq_one_letter_code
_entity_poly.pdbx_strand_id
1 'polypeptide(L)' 'MVRLERSAEAERAKLAGLCGAEYDAQWQAWRRAAEAFQAAVTEQSAREGMSRYELEQAVKRAVRRTEEDPAR' A
#
# COMPACT_ATOMS: atom_id res chain seq x y z
N MET A 1 -1.03 -5.45 -7.55
CA MET A 1 -0.25 -4.84 -6.46
C MET A 1 -0.38 -3.33 -6.38
N VAL A 2 -0.23 -2.55 -7.46
CA VAL A 2 -0.40 -1.07 -7.42
C VAL A 2 -1.72 -0.63 -6.79
N ARG A 3 -2.84 -1.27 -7.13
CA ARG A 3 -4.15 -1.00 -6.48
C ARG A 3 -4.14 -1.30 -4.97
N LEU A 4 -3.46 -2.36 -4.53
CA LEU A 4 -3.36 -2.74 -3.12
C LEU A 4 -2.56 -1.70 -2.32
N GLU A 5 -1.41 -1.28 -2.86
CA GLU A 5 -0.59 -0.24 -2.24
C GLU A 5 -1.33 1.10 -2.18
N ARG A 6 -2.06 1.48 -3.25
CA ARG A 6 -2.91 2.67 -3.24
C ARG A 6 -4.01 2.58 -2.17
N SER A 7 -4.64 1.42 -2.00
CA SER A 7 -5.63 1.23 -0.93
C SER A 7 -4.99 1.37 0.45
N ALA A 8 -3.80 0.82 0.67
CA ALA A 8 -3.07 1.00 1.92
C ALA A 8 -2.75 2.48 2.18
N GLU A 9 -2.23 3.22 1.21
CA GLU A 9 -1.96 4.66 1.35
C GLU A 9 -3.24 5.48 1.59
N ALA A 10 -4.36 5.12 0.94
CA ALA A 10 -5.65 5.77 1.18
C ALA A 10 -6.15 5.57 2.62
N GLU A 11 -6.06 4.35 3.17
CA GLU A 11 -6.41 4.10 4.57
C GLU A 11 -5.44 4.77 5.54
N ARG A 12 -4.15 4.88 5.19
CA ARG A 12 -3.15 5.63 5.96
C ARG A 12 -3.47 7.12 6.00
N ALA A 13 -3.88 7.71 4.88
CA ALA A 13 -4.23 9.12 4.78
C ALA A 13 -5.42 9.48 5.69
N LYS A 14 -6.39 8.58 5.84
CA LYS A 14 -7.56 8.76 6.73
C LYS A 14 -7.19 8.81 8.21
N LEU A 15 -6.02 8.34 8.62
CA LEU A 15 -5.57 8.44 10.02
C LEU A 15 -5.33 9.90 10.45
N ALA A 16 -5.08 10.81 9.49
CA ALA A 16 -4.82 12.20 9.80
C ALA A 16 -6.03 12.85 10.49
N GLY A 17 -5.81 13.40 11.69
CA GLY A 17 -6.85 14.07 12.46
C GLY A 17 -7.76 13.16 13.30
N LEU A 18 -7.61 11.83 13.22
CA LEU A 18 -8.33 10.90 14.08
C LEU A 18 -7.65 10.73 15.44
N CYS A 19 -8.43 10.42 16.48
CA CYS A 19 -7.95 10.07 17.81
C CYS A 19 -8.79 8.98 18.47
N GLY A 20 -8.27 8.36 19.53
CA GLY A 20 -8.97 7.35 20.31
C GLY A 20 -9.46 6.17 19.47
N ALA A 21 -10.69 5.70 19.75
CA ALA A 21 -11.23 4.50 19.12
C ALA A 21 -11.40 4.61 17.59
N GLU A 22 -11.62 5.81 17.05
CA GLU A 22 -11.72 6.03 15.60
C GLU A 22 -10.36 5.88 14.93
N TYR A 23 -9.30 6.38 15.57
CA TYR A 23 -7.93 6.15 15.12
C TYR A 23 -7.59 4.66 15.12
N ASP A 24 -7.92 3.94 16.20
CA ASP A 24 -7.63 2.51 16.31
C ASP A 24 -8.35 1.69 15.24
N ALA A 25 -9.63 1.99 14.99
CA ALA A 25 -10.41 1.34 13.94
C ALA A 25 -9.81 1.59 12.55
N GLN A 26 -9.46 2.85 12.26
CA GLN A 26 -8.84 3.22 10.98
C GLN A 26 -7.43 2.62 10.84
N TRP A 27 -6.70 2.48 11.95
CA TRP A 27 -5.37 1.87 11.97
C TRP A 27 -5.46 0.37 11.64
N GLN A 28 -6.47 -0.33 12.16
CA GLN A 28 -6.72 -1.73 11.80
C GLN A 28 -7.09 -1.88 10.31
N ALA A 29 -7.88 -0.95 9.75
CA ALA A 29 -8.21 -0.95 8.33
C ALA A 29 -6.94 -0.75 7.47
N TRP A 30 -6.11 0.23 7.82
CA TRP A 30 -4.80 0.44 7.18
C TRP A 30 -3.91 -0.79 7.26
N ARG A 31 -3.78 -1.38 8.46
CA ARG A 31 -2.95 -2.55 8.69
C ARG A 31 -3.35 -3.73 7.80
N ARG A 32 -4.66 -4.03 7.70
CA ARG A 32 -5.17 -5.09 6.83
C ARG A 32 -4.84 -4.85 5.36
N ALA A 33 -4.98 -3.61 4.89
CA ALA A 33 -4.63 -3.25 3.52
C ALA A 33 -3.11 -3.39 3.25
N ALA A 34 -2.27 -2.97 4.20
CA ALA A 34 -0.82 -3.12 4.13
C ALA A 34 -0.38 -4.60 4.14
N GLU A 35 -0.99 -5.44 4.98
CA GLU A 35 -0.75 -6.88 5.04
C GLU A 35 -1.11 -7.55 3.70
N ALA A 36 -2.24 -7.18 3.08
CA ALA A 36 -2.63 -7.69 1.77
C ALA A 36 -1.62 -7.30 0.67
N PHE A 37 -1.10 -6.08 0.70
CA PHE A 37 -0.05 -5.66 -0.23
C PHE A 37 1.24 -6.48 -0.03
N GLN A 38 1.73 -6.60 1.21
CA GLN A 38 2.96 -7.34 1.52
C GLN A 38 2.85 -8.84 1.18
N ALA A 39 1.68 -9.44 1.39
CA ALA A 39 1.40 -10.82 0.98
C ALA A 39 1.52 -10.97 -0.55
N ALA A 40 0.91 -10.06 -1.31
CA ALA A 40 0.98 -10.10 -2.78
C ALA A 40 2.41 -9.88 -3.30
N VAL A 41 3.20 -8.98 -2.70
CA VAL A 41 4.63 -8.81 -3.06
C VAL A 41 5.41 -10.09 -2.77
N THR A 42 5.17 -10.72 -1.62
CA THR A 42 5.85 -11.96 -1.23
C THR A 42 5.52 -13.08 -2.22
N GLU A 43 4.25 -13.31 -2.52
CA GLU A 43 3.81 -14.33 -3.48
C GLU A 43 4.41 -14.09 -4.88
N GLN A 44 4.33 -12.87 -5.39
CA GLN A 44 4.85 -12.54 -6.71
C GLN A 44 6.36 -12.68 -6.78
N SER A 45 7.09 -12.20 -5.77
CA SER A 45 8.55 -12.31 -5.71
C SER A 45 9.02 -13.77 -5.72
N ALA A 46 8.32 -14.65 -4.99
CA ALA A 46 8.59 -16.07 -5.00
C ALA A 46 8.27 -16.71 -6.35
N ARG A 47 7.15 -16.34 -6.96
CA ARG A 47 6.72 -16.87 -8.28
C ARG A 47 7.68 -16.50 -9.40
N GLU A 48 8.19 -15.28 -9.39
CA GLU A 48 9.04 -14.75 -10.47
C GLU A 48 10.55 -14.85 -10.16
N GLY A 49 10.91 -15.36 -8.97
CA GLY A 49 12.31 -15.41 -8.53
C GLY A 49 12.95 -14.03 -8.39
N MET A 50 12.15 -13.00 -8.16
CA MET A 50 12.60 -11.61 -8.07
C MET A 50 12.89 -11.20 -6.63
N SER A 51 13.70 -10.15 -6.46
CA SER A 51 13.88 -9.52 -5.16
C SER A 51 12.57 -8.88 -4.69
N ARG A 52 12.07 -9.34 -3.53
CA ARG A 52 10.89 -8.78 -2.85
C ARG A 52 11.00 -7.27 -2.67
N TYR A 53 12.20 -6.81 -2.29
CA TYR A 53 12.48 -5.39 -2.05
C TYR A 53 12.37 -4.56 -3.34
N GLU A 54 12.99 -5.01 -4.44
CA GLU A 54 12.95 -4.29 -5.71
C GLU A 54 11.52 -4.21 -6.26
N LEU A 55 10.77 -5.31 -6.15
CA LEU A 55 9.36 -5.36 -6.55
C LEU A 55 8.50 -4.40 -5.73
N GLU A 56 8.66 -4.40 -4.41
CA GLU A 56 7.97 -3.47 -3.52
C GLU A 56 8.25 -2.01 -3.88
N GLN A 57 9.53 -1.66 -4.06
CA GLN A 57 9.94 -0.30 -4.44
C GLN A 57 9.39 0.10 -5.82
N ALA A 58 9.35 -0.83 -6.78
CA ALA A 58 8.76 -0.57 -8.09
C ALA A 58 7.26 -0.24 -7.98
N VAL A 59 6.51 -1.00 -7.18
CA VAL A 59 5.08 -0.73 -6.95
C VAL A 59 4.87 0.61 -6.25
N LYS A 60 5.65 0.92 -5.20
CA LYS A 60 5.58 2.21 -4.48
C LYS A 60 5.87 3.40 -5.39
N ARG A 61 6.88 3.29 -6.26
CA ARG A 61 7.18 4.30 -7.27
C ARG A 61 6.05 4.47 -8.28
N ALA A 62 5.42 3.37 -8.70
CA ALA A 62 4.28 3.42 -9.62
C ALA A 62 3.07 4.14 -8.99
N VAL A 63 2.75 3.86 -7.72
CA VAL A 63 1.68 4.58 -6.99
C VAL A 63 1.96 6.08 -6.96
N ARG A 64 3.16 6.49 -6.54
CA ARG A 64 3.55 7.91 -6.49
C ARG A 64 3.41 8.60 -7.85
N ARG A 65 3.92 7.98 -8.92
CA ARG A 65 3.81 8.55 -10.27
C ARG A 65 2.36 8.71 -10.73
N THR A 66 1.49 7.75 -10.44
CA THR A 66 0.08 7.86 -10.82
C THR A 66 -0.71 8.83 -9.92
N GLU A 67 -0.21 9.17 -8.73
CA GLU A 67 -0.76 10.24 -7.91
C GLU A 67 -0.25 11.63 -8.34
N GLU A 68 0.98 11.70 -8.85
CA GLU A 68 1.57 12.91 -9.43
C GLU A 68 1.04 13.21 -10.85
N ASP A 69 0.52 12.22 -11.57
CA ASP A 69 0.03 12.34 -12.95
C ASP A 69 -1.50 12.15 -13.08
N PRO A 70 -2.33 13.12 -12.63
CA PRO A 70 -3.76 13.14 -12.94
C PRO A 70 -4.08 13.84 -14.28
N ALA A 71 -3.08 14.29 -15.05
CA ALA A 71 -3.29 14.98 -16.31
C ALA A 71 -2.17 14.68 -17.33
N ARG A 72 -2.42 13.67 -18.18
CA ARG A 72 -1.88 13.64 -19.53
C ARG A 72 -2.82 12.97 -20.51
#